data_AF-W1Y186-F1
#
_entry.id   AF-W1Y186-F1
#
_cell.length_a   1.000
_cell.length_b   1.000
_cell.length_c   1.000
_cell.angle_alpha   90.00
_cell.angle_beta   90.00
_cell.angle_gamma   90.00
#
_symmetry.space_group_name_H-M   'P 1'
#
loop_
_entity.id
_entity.type
_entity.pdbx_description
1 polymer ?
#
loop_
_entity_poly.entity_id
_entity_poly.type
_entity_poly.pdbx_seq_one_letter_code
_entity_poly.pdbx_strand_id
1 'polypeptide(L)' 'MIKKTTEIDAILLNLNKAIDAHYQWLVSMFHSVVARDASKPEITDNHSYGLCQFGRWLDHLGPLDNDELPYVRLMDS' A
#
# COMPACT_ATOMS: atom_id res chain seq x y z
N MET A 1 -12.23 -18.38 7.52
CA MET A 1 -13.51 -17.81 8.03
C MET A 1 -14.13 -17.06 6.86
N ILE A 2 -15.42 -17.25 6.53
CA ILE A 2 -15.97 -16.57 5.34
C ILE A 2 -16.16 -15.08 5.65
N LYS A 3 -15.41 -14.19 4.95
CA LYS A 3 -15.58 -12.73 5.08
C LYS A 3 -16.98 -12.31 4.65
N LYS A 4 -17.51 -11.26 5.29
CA LYS A 4 -18.78 -10.66 4.88
C LYS A 4 -18.58 -9.90 3.57
N THR A 5 -19.62 -9.82 2.74
CA THR A 5 -19.58 -9.08 1.47
C THR A 5 -19.07 -7.65 1.63
N THR A 6 -19.51 -6.95 2.69
CA THR A 6 -19.05 -5.58 3.00
C THR A 6 -17.55 -5.50 3.30
N GLU A 7 -16.96 -6.53 3.89
CA GLU A 7 -15.52 -6.61 4.16
C GLU A 7 -14.75 -6.84 2.85
N ILE A 8 -15.29 -7.70 1.97
CA ILE A 8 -14.72 -7.94 0.63
C ILE A 8 -14.74 -6.66 -0.20
N ASP A 9 -15.86 -5.93 -0.22
CA ASP A 9 -15.99 -4.66 -0.93
C ASP A 9 -15.00 -3.61 -0.41
N ALA A 10 -14.82 -3.54 0.92
CA ALA A 10 -13.85 -2.65 1.53
C ALA A 10 -12.40 -3.00 1.14
N ILE A 11 -12.07 -4.29 1.07
CA ILE A 11 -10.76 -4.77 0.61
C ILE A 11 -10.54 -4.36 -0.85
N LEU A 12 -11.48 -4.69 -1.75
CA LEU A 12 -11.39 -4.36 -3.16
C LEU A 12 -11.25 -2.85 -3.39
N LEU A 13 -11.98 -2.04 -2.63
CA LEU A 13 -11.86 -0.59 -2.69
C LEU A 13 -10.47 -0.10 -2.27
N ASN A 14 -9.89 -0.65 -1.21
CA ASN A 14 -8.55 -0.26 -0.75
C ASN A 14 -7.46 -0.72 -1.72
N LEU A 15 -7.61 -1.89 -2.34
CA LEU A 15 -6.73 -2.36 -3.42
C LEU A 15 -6.75 -1.39 -4.62
N ASN A 16 -7.93 -0.97 -5.05
CA ASN A 16 -8.06 -0.01 -6.16
C ASN A 16 -7.44 1.35 -5.81
N LYS A 17 -7.68 1.86 -4.59
CA LYS A 17 -7.07 3.11 -4.12
C LYS A 17 -5.54 3.04 -4.09
N ALA A 18 -4.98 1.86 -3.78
CA ALA A 18 -3.54 1.68 -3.78
C ALA A 18 -2.95 1.89 -5.18
N ILE A 19 -3.62 1.43 -6.24
CA ILE A 19 -3.15 1.64 -7.62
C ILE A 19 -3.05 3.13 -7.94
N ASP A 20 -4.10 3.91 -7.66
CA ASP A 20 -4.11 5.35 -7.90
C ASP A 20 -3.01 6.06 -7.08
N ALA A 21 -2.84 5.68 -5.81
CA ALA A 21 -1.82 6.24 -4.93
C ALA A 21 -0.40 5.98 -5.46
N HIS A 22 -0.12 4.78 -5.97
CA HIS A 22 1.20 4.46 -6.53
C HIS A 22 1.47 5.14 -7.87
N TYR A 23 0.45 5.42 -8.69
CA TYR A 23 0.61 6.30 -9.85
C TYR A 23 1.01 7.72 -9.44
N GLN A 24 0.36 8.29 -8.41
CA GLN A 24 0.72 9.61 -7.89
C GLN A 24 2.11 9.64 -7.26
N TRP A 25 2.51 8.57 -6.58
CA TRP A 25 3.84 8.41 -6.02
C TRP A 25 4.91 8.41 -7.12
N LEU A 26 4.68 7.69 -8.23
CA LEU A 26 5.60 7.68 -9.38
C LEU A 26 5.75 9.07 -10.02
N VAL A 27 4.64 9.80 -10.20
CA VAL A 27 4.69 11.19 -10.69
C VAL A 27 5.46 12.08 -9.71
N SER A 28 5.28 11.88 -8.41
CA SER A 28 6.00 12.62 -7.36
C SER A 28 7.50 12.37 -7.40
N MET A 29 7.94 11.13 -7.66
CA MET A 29 9.35 10.81 -7.88
C MET A 29 9.92 11.56 -9.08
N PHE A 30 9.23 11.53 -10.21
CA PHE A 30 9.67 12.22 -11.42
C PHE A 30 9.80 13.73 -11.19
N HIS A 31 8.80 14.33 -10.53
CA HIS A 31 8.83 15.73 -10.16
C HIS A 31 10.01 16.08 -9.24
N SER A 32 10.27 15.24 -8.24
CA SER A 32 11.39 15.40 -7.30
C SER A 32 12.75 15.42 -8.00
N VAL A 33 12.95 14.54 -8.99
CA VAL A 33 14.19 14.54 -9.80
C VAL A 33 14.34 15.83 -10.60
N VAL A 34 13.28 16.29 -11.27
CA VAL A 34 13.28 17.52 -12.07
C VAL A 34 13.53 18.76 -11.20
N ALA A 35 12.90 18.81 -10.02
CA ALA A 35 13.02 19.91 -9.08
C ALA A 35 14.31 19.86 -8.23
N ARG A 36 15.08 18.77 -8.29
CA ARG A 36 16.22 18.46 -7.40
C ARG A 36 15.83 18.47 -5.92
N ASP A 37 14.63 17.98 -5.63
CA ASP A 37 14.06 17.90 -4.29
C ASP A 37 14.06 16.46 -3.79
N ALA A 38 14.86 16.19 -2.76
CA ALA A 38 15.00 14.88 -2.12
C ALA A 38 14.24 14.78 -0.77
N SER A 39 13.34 15.72 -0.46
CA SER A 39 12.76 15.82 0.89
C SER A 39 11.55 14.91 1.16
N LYS A 40 11.20 13.99 0.27
CA LYS A 40 9.99 13.15 0.38
C LYS A 40 10.33 11.78 0.99
N PRO A 41 10.01 11.53 2.28
CA PRO A 41 10.38 10.29 2.96
C PRO A 41 9.69 9.06 2.37
N GLU A 42 8.46 9.23 1.85
CA GLU A 42 7.74 8.18 1.12
C GLU A 42 8.49 7.69 -0.14
N ILE A 43 9.51 8.41 -0.59
CA ILE A 43 10.37 8.03 -1.73
C ILE A 43 11.76 7.61 -1.24
N THR A 44 12.32 8.29 -0.24
CA THR A 44 13.74 8.18 0.12
C THR A 44 14.01 7.37 1.38
N ASP A 45 13.01 7.07 2.20
CA ASP A 45 13.20 6.32 3.44
C ASP A 45 13.43 4.82 3.16
N ASN A 46 14.31 4.19 3.95
CA ASN A 46 14.63 2.76 3.85
C ASN A 46 13.42 1.85 4.12
N HIS A 47 12.43 2.35 4.88
CA HIS A 47 11.18 1.67 5.20
C HIS A 47 9.98 2.47 4.67
N SER A 48 10.15 3.16 3.53
CA SER A 48 9.12 3.97 2.88
C SER A 48 7.84 3.19 2.55
N TYR A 49 7.92 1.87 2.41
CA TYR A 49 6.76 0.99 2.24
C TYR A 49 5.74 1.13 3.39
N GLY A 50 6.17 1.38 4.64
CA GLY A 50 5.28 1.61 5.79
C GLY A 50 4.74 3.05 5.89
N LEU A 51 5.23 3.97 5.06
CA LEU A 51 4.82 5.37 5.10
C LEU A 51 3.59 5.64 4.24
N CYS A 52 3.39 4.89 3.16
CA CYS A 52 2.25 5.05 2.25
C CYS A 52 0.95 4.48 2.84
N GLN A 53 -0.19 4.93 2.31
CA GLN A 53 -1.51 4.49 2.77
C GLN A 53 -1.68 2.96 2.67
N PHE A 54 -1.14 2.34 1.63
CA PHE A 54 -1.27 0.91 1.40
C PHE A 54 -0.48 0.07 2.43
N GLY A 55 0.78 0.41 2.70
CA GLY A 55 1.57 -0.29 3.71
C GLY A 55 0.96 -0.18 5.11
N ARG A 56 0.50 1.01 5.50
CA ARG A 56 -0.24 1.16 6.76
C ARG A 56 -1.52 0.35 6.78
N TRP A 57 -2.22 0.24 5.66
CA TRP A 57 -3.43 -0.58 5.59
C TRP A 57 -3.09 -2.07 5.74
N LEU A 58 -2.00 -2.56 5.14
CA LEU A 58 -1.50 -3.93 5.31
C LEU A 58 -1.13 -4.23 6.77
N ASP A 59 -0.39 -3.34 7.44
CA ASP A 59 0.02 -3.50 8.85
C ASP A 59 -1.17 -3.62 9.81
N HIS A 60 -2.33 -3.09 9.42
CA HIS A 60 -3.55 -3.09 10.23
C HIS A 60 -4.60 -4.08 9.72
N LEU A 61 -4.25 -4.96 8.77
CA LEU A 61 -5.08 -6.13 8.50
C LEU A 61 -5.07 -6.98 9.76
N GLY A 62 -6.26 -7.19 10.34
CA GLY A 62 -6.43 -8.02 11.52
C GLY A 62 -6.02 -9.48 11.28
N PRO A 63 -6.36 -10.39 12.20
CA PRO A 63 -5.98 -11.80 12.10
C PRO A 63 -6.41 -12.41 10.76
N LEU A 64 -5.43 -12.83 9.97
CA LEU A 64 -5.62 -13.55 8.71
C LEU A 64 -5.72 -15.04 8.99
N ASP A 65 -6.58 -15.73 8.24
CA ASP A 65 -6.57 -17.19 8.25
C ASP A 65 -5.51 -17.76 7.30
N ASN A 66 -5.33 -19.08 7.34
CA ASN A 66 -4.29 -19.77 6.56
C ASN A 66 -4.52 -19.69 5.04
N ASP A 67 -5.75 -19.40 4.61
CA ASP A 67 -6.08 -19.31 3.18
C ASP A 67 -5.70 -17.93 2.64
N GLU A 68 -5.85 -16.87 3.44
CA GLU A 68 -5.56 -15.48 3.07
C GLU A 68 -4.07 -15.11 3.22
N LEU A 69 -3.40 -15.69 4.23
CA LEU A 69 -2.04 -15.35 4.62
C LEU A 69 -1.01 -15.42 3.47
N PRO A 70 -1.03 -16.43 2.56
CA PRO A 70 -0.09 -16.49 1.45
C PRO A 70 -0.19 -15.30 0.49
N TYR A 71 -1.42 -14.81 0.25
CA TYR A 71 -1.66 -13.70 -0.65
C TYR A 71 -1.21 -12.37 -0.04
N VAL A 72 -1.45 -12.18 1.27
CA VAL A 72 -1.00 -10.96 1.96
C VAL A 72 0.52 -10.89 2.05
N ARG A 73 1.19 -12.01 2.33
CA ARG A 73 2.66 -12.05 2.36
C ARG A 73 3.31 -11.70 1.03
N LEU A 74 2.67 -12.04 -0.10
CA LEU A 74 3.16 -11.66 -1.42
C LEU A 74 3.15 -10.14 -1.63
N MET A 75 2.21 -9.43 -1.00
CA MET A 75 2.08 -7.96 -1.11
C MET A 75 3.03 -7.20 -0.17
N ASP A 76 3.57 -7.88 0.84
CA ASP A 76 4.51 -7.35 1.84
C ASP A 76 5.99 -7.68 1.53
N SER A 77 6.23 -8.42 0.44
CA SER A 77 7.58 -8.80 -0.05
C SER A 77 8.14 -7.80 -1.04
#